data_AF-A0A813AP12-F1
#
_entry.id   AF-A0A813AP12-F1
#
_cell.length_a   1.000
_cell.length_b   1.000
_cell.length_c   1.000
_cell.angle_alpha   90.00
_cell.angle_beta   90.00
_cell.angle_gamma   90.00
#
_symmetry.space_group_name_H-M   'P 1'
#
loop_
_entity.id
_entity.type
_entity.pdbx_description
1 polymer ?
#
loop_
_entity_poly.entity_id
_entity_poly.type
_entity_poly.pdbx_seq_one_letter_code
_entity_poly.pdbx_strand_id
1 'polypeptide(L)'
;MATKDSQVLGGKRMALLNLLELPRTVGTRLLEHISKLGPQTTFSDECWASKKLQPGTAPRLANKQWNQRLTVTGDGVSLMVDAICTQQEERLPVARRKVGKDELEEGVLHAQMVLWMEQAVTEMGIPSSQVTFREDFIKHDHHLVLEVATAVSEKSTKFDLAEMSCVQKLLKAHRADAHAALGTQVDSHKIQAANLEKEEMDLVMKSIEHDLRLYSVWQTKCDDRDAAMFHAQLQHRVARQHRAKEASKSLLSLDSESWRAQVVTLSTKAHLNARKLQECLSSVAKNHNLAVSDVRVLAVANWAAPSLLQAEGQRQQASLLAIIVNMTDSQNIGLVLTPGHVNKKGMLWKEEEECRKLIVNSNLNSDYHFAMCFAGRGDIRDQRTGGHVWRNTDLLKKGCVTELEMNQDFITIEDLAEDAAPTSTQEYFQVSKSEKVQQLGCSATQQLLKSALTGVTARNGSKPVTLVVDLTMHTCDLGKGFLQEHFAGTANQHMYYLGFAENEAEAEWGQQHIIELLTSKFLLKEWKPPVALGSDEPEEQITSPPQPRLTLLAWCNKSKAKNGLASVRTPDKVLRQWYDHAEHGPAFKKFLDEAREKHPLDLPDKARSESKVAMMKP
;
A
#
# COMPACT_ATOMS: atom_id res chain seq x y z
N MET A 1 2.73 -31.30 -13.59
CA MET A 1 2.35 -30.21 -14.52
C MET A 1 3.31 -29.06 -14.24
N ALA A 2 4.06 -28.60 -15.24
CA ALA A 2 5.01 -27.50 -15.06
C ALA A 2 4.24 -26.18 -14.81
N THR A 3 4.54 -25.52 -13.69
CA THR A 3 3.97 -24.24 -13.27
C THR A 3 4.34 -23.12 -14.25
N LYS A 4 3.39 -22.20 -14.48
CA LYS A 4 3.49 -21.11 -15.46
C LYS A 4 4.40 -19.95 -15.03
N ASP A 5 5.12 -20.08 -13.91
CA ASP A 5 5.89 -18.98 -13.29
C ASP A 5 7.21 -18.65 -14.00
N SER A 6 7.47 -19.27 -15.14
CA SER A 6 8.64 -19.00 -15.99
C SER A 6 8.36 -18.06 -17.17
N GLN A 7 7.16 -17.46 -17.31
CA GLN A 7 6.73 -16.88 -18.61
C GLN A 7 6.91 -15.36 -18.83
N VAL A 8 7.29 -14.54 -17.84
CA VAL A 8 7.54 -13.09 -18.06
C VAL A 8 9.01 -12.74 -17.85
N LEU A 9 9.86 -13.27 -18.72
CA LEU A 9 11.28 -12.94 -18.82
C LEU A 9 11.56 -12.13 -20.10
N GLY A 10 12.63 -11.34 -20.10
CA GLY A 10 13.07 -10.60 -21.29
C GLY A 10 12.15 -9.43 -21.69
N GLY A 11 11.76 -9.40 -22.98
CA GLY A 11 11.04 -8.27 -23.60
C GLY A 11 9.68 -7.97 -22.98
N LYS A 12 8.93 -9.00 -22.57
CA LYS A 12 7.59 -8.83 -21.96
C LYS A 12 7.64 -8.14 -20.59
N ARG A 13 8.67 -8.44 -19.78
CA ARG A 13 8.89 -7.77 -18.49
C ARG A 13 9.22 -6.29 -18.70
N MET A 14 10.07 -5.99 -19.69
CA MET A 14 10.41 -4.61 -20.03
C MET A 14 9.23 -3.82 -20.59
N ALA A 15 8.41 -4.44 -21.44
CA ALA A 15 7.19 -3.85 -21.94
C ALA A 15 6.25 -3.43 -20.81
N LEU A 16 6.05 -4.29 -19.81
CA LEU A 16 5.17 -4.00 -18.68
C LEU A 16 5.71 -2.86 -17.79
N LEU A 17 7.00 -2.90 -17.44
CA LEU A 17 7.62 -1.83 -16.64
C LEU A 17 7.60 -0.49 -17.38
N ASN A 18 7.91 -0.49 -18.66
CA ASN A 18 7.84 0.70 -19.50
C ASN A 18 6.42 1.29 -19.57
N LEU A 19 5.38 0.45 -19.67
CA LEU A 19 3.98 0.90 -19.68
C LEU A 19 3.56 1.54 -18.36
N LEU A 20 4.09 1.07 -17.23
CA LEU A 20 3.81 1.63 -15.89
C LEU A 20 4.42 3.02 -15.68
N GLU A 21 5.47 3.36 -16.43
CA GLU A 21 6.13 4.67 -16.40
C GLU A 21 5.44 5.71 -17.31
N LEU A 22 4.54 5.28 -18.21
CA LEU A 22 3.81 6.18 -19.10
C LEU A 22 2.63 6.88 -18.40
N PRO A 23 2.12 7.99 -18.96
CA PRO A 23 0.95 8.68 -18.43
C PRO A 23 -0.26 7.75 -18.28
N ARG A 24 -1.04 7.92 -17.20
CA ARG A 24 -2.22 7.09 -16.92
C ARG A 24 -3.25 7.06 -18.05
N THR A 25 -3.34 8.15 -18.82
CA THR A 25 -4.19 8.28 -20.02
C THR A 25 -3.92 7.17 -21.05
N VAL A 26 -2.65 6.76 -21.21
CA VAL A 26 -2.26 5.66 -22.09
C VAL A 26 -2.84 4.34 -21.58
N GLY A 27 -2.68 4.04 -20.30
CA GLY A 27 -3.24 2.82 -19.69
C GLY A 27 -4.77 2.76 -19.81
N THR A 28 -5.45 3.87 -19.52
CA THR A 28 -6.91 3.96 -19.66
C THR A 28 -7.35 3.73 -21.10
N ARG A 29 -6.71 4.37 -22.08
CA ARG A 29 -7.07 4.21 -23.50
C ARG A 29 -6.86 2.79 -24.01
N LEU A 30 -5.77 2.13 -23.58
CA LEU A 30 -5.48 0.74 -23.92
C LEU A 30 -6.54 -0.21 -23.35
N LEU A 31 -6.99 0.02 -22.11
CA LEU A 31 -8.06 -0.77 -21.49
C LEU A 31 -9.41 -0.57 -22.19
N GLU A 32 -9.76 0.67 -22.54
CA GLU A 32 -10.97 0.97 -23.34
C GLU A 32 -10.93 0.26 -24.71
N HIS A 33 -9.77 0.28 -25.36
CA HIS A 33 -9.57 -0.38 -26.65
C HIS A 33 -9.75 -1.91 -26.55
N ILE A 34 -9.17 -2.54 -25.53
CA ILE A 34 -9.34 -3.98 -25.26
C ILE A 34 -10.81 -4.30 -24.93
N SER A 35 -11.48 -3.45 -24.16
CA SER A 35 -12.90 -3.62 -23.84
C SER A 35 -13.79 -3.57 -25.08
N LYS A 36 -13.42 -2.78 -26.10
CA LYS A 36 -14.17 -2.66 -27.36
C LYS A 36 -13.90 -3.80 -28.33
N LEU A 37 -12.65 -4.26 -28.45
CA LEU A 37 -12.23 -5.19 -29.49
C LEU A 37 -11.99 -6.64 -29.00
N GLY A 38 -12.04 -6.86 -27.69
CA GLY A 38 -11.79 -8.17 -27.06
C GLY A 38 -10.31 -8.50 -26.91
N PRO A 39 -9.96 -9.76 -26.60
CA PRO A 39 -8.59 -10.16 -26.23
C PRO A 39 -7.60 -10.17 -27.41
N GLN A 40 -8.05 -9.91 -28.64
CA GLN A 40 -7.16 -9.74 -29.79
C GLN A 40 -6.59 -8.32 -29.79
N THR A 41 -5.50 -8.14 -29.06
CA THR A 41 -4.85 -6.84 -28.87
C THR A 41 -4.22 -6.32 -30.16
N THR A 42 -4.45 -5.04 -30.46
CA THR A 42 -3.78 -4.28 -31.53
C THR A 42 -2.26 -4.22 -31.34
N PHE A 43 -1.79 -4.31 -30.10
CA PHE A 43 -0.37 -4.24 -29.76
C PHE A 43 0.19 -5.63 -29.53
N SER A 44 1.43 -5.88 -29.99
CA SER A 44 2.14 -7.12 -29.68
C SER A 44 2.77 -7.07 -28.28
N ASP A 45 2.93 -8.22 -27.62
CA ASP A 45 3.37 -8.31 -26.21
C ASP A 45 4.69 -7.59 -25.89
N GLU A 46 5.54 -7.37 -26.90
CA GLU A 46 6.89 -6.81 -26.75
C GLU A 46 7.05 -5.42 -27.37
N CYS A 47 6.04 -4.86 -28.05
CA CYS A 47 6.19 -3.57 -28.76
C CYS A 47 6.49 -2.40 -27.80
N TRP A 48 6.06 -2.52 -26.55
CA TRP A 48 6.30 -1.53 -25.49
C TRP A 48 7.68 -1.64 -24.83
N ALA A 49 8.48 -2.66 -25.16
CA ALA A 49 9.80 -2.84 -24.55
C ALA A 49 10.84 -1.78 -24.96
N SER A 50 10.52 -0.92 -25.94
CA SER A 50 11.45 0.11 -26.40
C SER A 50 11.54 1.29 -25.44
N LYS A 51 12.76 1.58 -24.98
CA LYS A 51 13.06 2.83 -24.26
C LYS A 51 12.86 4.08 -25.13
N LYS A 52 12.80 3.95 -26.46
CA LYS A 52 12.57 5.10 -27.35
C LYS A 52 11.15 5.67 -27.25
N LEU A 53 10.22 4.94 -26.62
CA LEU A 53 8.86 5.40 -26.36
C LEU A 53 8.76 6.19 -25.05
N GLN A 54 9.83 6.25 -24.25
CA GLN A 54 9.79 6.88 -22.94
C GLN A 54 9.96 8.40 -23.02
N PRO A 55 9.17 9.18 -22.25
CA PRO A 55 9.34 10.63 -22.14
C PRO A 55 10.79 11.03 -21.84
N GLY A 56 11.28 12.07 -22.50
CA GLY A 56 12.66 12.54 -22.44
C GLY A 56 13.62 11.89 -23.44
N THR A 57 13.17 10.89 -24.22
CA THR A 57 14.01 10.27 -25.25
C THR A 57 14.00 11.08 -26.54
N ALA A 58 15.18 11.35 -27.12
CA ALA A 58 15.32 12.04 -28.40
C ALA A 58 16.09 11.18 -29.45
N PRO A 59 15.90 11.40 -30.76
CA PRO A 59 16.59 10.63 -31.80
C PRO A 59 18.10 10.91 -31.85
N ARG A 60 18.95 9.89 -31.64
CA ARG A 60 20.42 10.06 -31.52
C ARG A 60 21.15 10.69 -32.71
N LEU A 61 20.58 10.65 -33.91
CA LEU A 61 21.23 11.09 -35.15
C LEU A 61 20.68 12.42 -35.70
N ALA A 62 19.80 13.10 -34.95
CA ALA A 62 19.25 14.38 -35.40
C ALA A 62 20.04 15.57 -34.85
N ASN A 63 19.98 16.70 -35.56
CA ASN A 63 20.59 17.95 -35.09
C ASN A 63 19.87 18.49 -33.84
N LYS A 64 20.46 19.49 -33.16
CA LYS A 64 19.91 20.02 -31.89
C LYS A 64 18.46 20.53 -32.02
N GLN A 65 18.11 21.13 -33.16
CA GLN A 65 16.76 21.63 -33.43
C GLN A 65 15.76 20.47 -33.57
N TRP A 66 16.08 19.44 -34.34
CA TRP A 66 15.24 18.25 -34.49
C TRP A 66 15.13 17.43 -33.21
N ASN A 67 16.19 17.37 -32.39
CA ASN A 67 16.11 16.75 -31.07
C ASN A 67 15.10 17.48 -30.18
N GLN A 68 15.08 18.81 -30.20
CA GLN A 68 14.11 19.59 -29.44
C GLN A 68 12.67 19.35 -29.94
N ARG A 69 12.46 19.26 -31.26
CA ARG A 69 11.15 19.01 -31.87
C ARG A 69 10.60 17.60 -31.63
N LEU A 70 11.49 16.60 -31.59
CA LEU A 70 11.12 15.18 -31.55
C LEU A 70 11.42 14.51 -30.21
N THR A 71 11.72 15.27 -29.16
CA THR A 71 11.85 14.71 -27.81
C THR A 71 10.50 14.13 -27.40
N VAL A 72 10.48 12.88 -26.99
CA VAL A 72 9.26 12.20 -26.57
C VAL A 72 8.73 12.84 -25.29
N THR A 73 7.45 13.14 -25.29
CA THR A 73 6.64 13.70 -24.21
C THR A 73 5.46 12.78 -23.91
N GLY A 74 4.90 12.85 -22.70
CA GLY A 74 3.72 12.06 -22.34
C GLY A 74 2.51 12.31 -23.25
N ASP A 75 2.33 13.56 -23.68
CA ASP A 75 1.22 13.94 -24.58
C ASP A 75 1.37 13.32 -25.97
N GLY A 76 2.60 13.28 -26.51
CA GLY A 76 2.80 12.67 -27.83
C GLY A 76 2.71 11.14 -27.80
N VAL A 77 3.05 10.50 -26.69
CA VAL A 77 2.76 9.06 -26.51
C VAL A 77 1.26 8.83 -26.42
N SER A 78 0.52 9.68 -25.69
CA SER A 78 -0.95 9.59 -25.61
C SER A 78 -1.61 9.78 -26.99
N LEU A 79 -1.19 10.82 -27.74
CA LEU A 79 -1.68 11.09 -29.09
C LEU A 79 -1.39 9.96 -30.07
N MET A 80 -0.19 9.37 -30.02
CA MET A 80 0.15 8.19 -30.82
C MET A 80 -0.80 7.03 -30.52
N VAL A 81 -1.05 6.74 -29.24
CA VAL A 81 -1.95 5.65 -28.82
C VAL A 81 -3.38 5.90 -29.26
N ASP A 82 -3.87 7.13 -29.11
CA ASP A 82 -5.21 7.52 -29.55
C ASP A 82 -5.38 7.33 -31.06
N ALA A 83 -4.40 7.77 -31.86
CA ALA A 83 -4.44 7.61 -33.31
C ALA A 83 -4.43 6.13 -33.73
N ILE A 84 -3.54 5.33 -33.17
CA ILE A 84 -3.42 3.90 -33.50
C ILE A 84 -4.68 3.13 -33.08
N CYS A 85 -5.18 3.36 -31.86
CA CYS A 85 -6.38 2.70 -31.37
C CYS A 85 -7.61 3.07 -32.19
N THR A 86 -7.77 4.36 -32.52
CA THR A 86 -8.91 4.84 -33.34
C THR A 86 -8.85 4.26 -34.75
N GLN A 87 -7.68 4.27 -35.39
CA GLN A 87 -7.50 3.70 -36.73
C GLN A 87 -7.84 2.19 -36.77
N GLN A 88 -7.54 1.44 -35.71
CA GLN A 88 -7.81 0.00 -35.66
C GLN A 88 -9.27 -0.31 -35.28
N GLU A 89 -9.90 0.57 -34.50
CA GLU A 89 -11.34 0.52 -34.21
C GLU A 89 -12.17 0.72 -35.49
N GLU A 90 -11.77 1.65 -36.36
CA GLU A 90 -12.44 1.95 -37.64
C GLU A 90 -12.25 0.88 -38.72
N ARG A 91 -11.23 0.02 -38.59
CA ARG A 91 -11.00 -1.09 -39.52
C ARG A 91 -11.98 -2.24 -39.30
N LEU A 92 -12.39 -2.85 -40.41
CA LEU A 92 -13.12 -4.12 -40.39
C LEU A 92 -12.30 -5.20 -39.64
N PRO A 93 -12.93 -6.13 -38.90
CA PRO A 93 -12.22 -7.13 -38.09
C PRO A 93 -11.13 -7.91 -38.87
N VAL A 94 -11.37 -8.21 -40.14
CA VAL A 94 -10.44 -8.96 -41.01
C VAL A 94 -9.22 -8.13 -41.46
N ALA A 95 -9.32 -6.80 -41.41
CA ALA A 95 -8.27 -5.85 -41.82
C ALA A 95 -7.46 -5.29 -40.64
N ARG A 96 -7.80 -5.68 -39.40
CA ARG A 96 -7.04 -5.30 -38.20
C ARG A 96 -5.72 -6.06 -38.16
N ARG A 97 -4.65 -5.38 -37.80
CA ARG A 97 -3.31 -5.98 -37.70
C ARG A 97 -2.60 -5.55 -36.44
N LYS A 98 -1.71 -6.41 -35.96
CA LYS A 98 -0.83 -6.06 -34.84
C LYS A 98 0.17 -4.99 -35.26
N VAL A 99 0.37 -4.03 -34.37
CA VAL A 99 1.35 -2.96 -34.49
C VAL A 99 2.68 -3.44 -33.90
N GLY A 100 3.72 -3.28 -34.71
CA GLY A 100 5.09 -3.67 -34.36
C GLY A 100 5.81 -2.61 -33.54
N LYS A 101 6.97 -2.98 -32.98
CA LYS A 101 7.83 -2.06 -32.23
C LYS A 101 8.28 -0.86 -33.07
N ASP A 102 8.74 -1.10 -34.29
CA ASP A 102 9.26 -0.05 -35.17
C ASP A 102 8.16 0.96 -35.56
N GLU A 103 6.94 0.46 -35.73
CA GLU A 103 5.77 1.27 -36.06
C GLU A 103 5.32 2.16 -34.90
N LEU A 104 5.53 1.72 -33.64
CA LEU A 104 5.37 2.59 -32.47
C LEU A 104 6.48 3.64 -32.37
N GLU A 105 7.73 3.25 -32.64
CA GLU A 105 8.86 4.17 -32.59
C GLU A 105 8.72 5.27 -33.67
N GLU A 106 8.18 4.95 -34.83
CA GLU A 106 7.87 5.93 -35.87
C GLU A 106 6.62 6.75 -35.51
N GLY A 107 5.56 6.09 -35.04
CA GLY A 107 4.31 6.73 -34.66
C GLY A 107 4.48 7.79 -33.57
N VAL A 108 5.34 7.55 -32.58
CA VAL A 108 5.60 8.55 -31.52
C VAL A 108 6.31 9.77 -32.07
N LEU A 109 7.22 9.63 -33.05
CA LEU A 109 7.91 10.76 -33.67
C LEU A 109 6.96 11.61 -34.51
N HIS A 110 6.03 10.97 -35.24
CA HIS A 110 4.98 11.69 -35.95
C HIS A 110 4.05 12.44 -35.00
N ALA A 111 3.65 11.82 -33.90
CA ALA A 111 2.84 12.47 -32.87
C ALA A 111 3.57 13.67 -32.23
N GLN A 112 4.88 13.56 -31.94
CA GLN A 112 5.66 14.71 -31.45
C GLN A 112 5.74 15.84 -32.47
N MET A 113 5.94 15.50 -33.75
CA MET A 113 5.97 16.49 -34.81
C MET A 113 4.63 17.25 -34.88
N VAL A 114 3.50 16.54 -34.81
CA VAL A 114 2.16 17.16 -34.79
C VAL A 114 2.01 18.12 -33.60
N LEU A 115 2.36 17.70 -32.38
CA LEU A 115 2.27 18.56 -31.20
C LEU A 115 3.16 19.80 -31.31
N TRP A 116 4.37 19.63 -31.84
CA TRP A 116 5.27 20.76 -32.09
C TRP A 116 4.71 21.71 -33.16
N MET A 117 4.09 21.19 -34.22
CA MET A 117 3.43 22.00 -35.25
C MET A 117 2.28 22.82 -34.67
N GLU A 118 1.45 22.25 -33.78
CA GLU A 118 0.36 22.98 -33.11
C GLU A 118 0.88 24.16 -32.29
N GLN A 119 1.94 23.92 -31.51
CA GLN A 119 2.57 24.97 -30.72
C GLN A 119 3.19 26.06 -31.62
N ALA A 120 3.96 25.66 -32.63
CA ALA A 120 4.65 26.59 -33.52
C ALA A 120 3.67 27.44 -34.35
N VAL A 121 2.55 26.86 -34.79
CA VAL A 121 1.50 27.61 -35.48
C VAL A 121 0.78 28.59 -34.55
N THR A 122 0.59 28.23 -33.28
CA THR A 122 0.04 29.15 -32.28
C THR A 122 1.00 30.33 -32.03
N GLU A 123 2.31 30.06 -32.00
CA GLU A 123 3.35 31.10 -31.91
C GLU A 123 3.40 32.02 -33.15
N MET A 124 2.93 31.54 -34.31
CA MET A 124 2.74 32.35 -35.53
C MET A 124 1.47 33.22 -35.50
N GLY A 125 0.70 33.20 -34.40
CA GLY A 125 -0.47 34.06 -34.20
C GLY A 125 -1.81 33.43 -34.61
N ILE A 126 -1.83 32.15 -35.02
CA ILE A 126 -3.08 31.45 -35.32
C ILE A 126 -3.73 30.99 -33.99
N PRO A 127 -5.01 31.33 -33.71
CA PRO A 127 -5.68 30.86 -32.51
C PRO A 127 -5.75 29.33 -32.44
N SER A 128 -5.51 28.75 -31.27
CA SER A 128 -5.55 27.28 -31.08
C SER A 128 -6.89 26.65 -31.45
N SER A 129 -8.00 27.42 -31.45
CA SER A 129 -9.32 26.96 -31.90
C SER A 129 -9.41 26.71 -33.41
N GLN A 130 -8.48 27.24 -34.20
CA GLN A 130 -8.40 27.03 -35.65
C GLN A 130 -7.42 25.91 -36.03
N VAL A 131 -6.66 25.37 -35.06
CA VAL A 131 -5.64 24.34 -35.29
C VAL A 131 -6.26 22.95 -35.10
N THR A 132 -6.34 22.16 -36.18
CA THR A 132 -6.99 20.83 -36.18
C THR A 132 -6.02 19.65 -36.26
N PHE A 133 -4.70 19.90 -36.22
CA PHE A 133 -3.70 18.86 -36.54
C PHE A 133 -3.80 17.61 -35.66
N ARG A 134 -4.07 17.74 -34.36
CA ARG A 134 -4.30 16.60 -33.47
C ARG A 134 -5.49 15.74 -33.90
N GLU A 135 -6.61 16.36 -34.23
CA GLU A 135 -7.82 15.65 -34.66
C GLU A 135 -7.62 14.98 -36.02
N ASP A 136 -6.99 15.70 -36.95
CA ASP A 136 -6.69 15.21 -38.29
C ASP A 136 -5.69 14.04 -38.25
N PHE A 137 -4.74 14.08 -37.32
CA PHE A 137 -3.81 12.97 -37.08
C PHE A 137 -4.50 11.73 -36.51
N ILE A 138 -5.41 11.90 -35.54
CA ILE A 138 -6.20 10.79 -34.97
C ILE A 138 -7.10 10.15 -36.02
N LYS A 139 -7.72 10.96 -36.88
CA LYS A 139 -8.57 10.50 -38.01
C LYS A 139 -7.77 9.95 -39.19
N HIS A 140 -6.43 9.93 -39.09
CA HIS A 140 -5.53 9.45 -40.13
C HIS A 140 -5.71 10.19 -41.47
N ASP A 141 -5.77 11.53 -41.44
CA ASP A 141 -5.70 12.34 -42.65
C ASP A 141 -4.40 12.04 -43.40
N HIS A 142 -4.54 11.45 -44.58
CA HIS A 142 -3.42 10.94 -45.37
C HIS A 142 -2.48 12.06 -45.82
N HIS A 143 -2.98 13.28 -46.03
CA HIS A 143 -2.15 14.40 -46.43
C HIS A 143 -1.29 14.90 -45.27
N LEU A 144 -1.88 15.05 -44.09
CA LEU A 144 -1.13 15.45 -42.89
C LEU A 144 -0.09 14.40 -42.50
N VAL A 145 -0.49 13.13 -42.45
CA VAL A 145 0.39 12.02 -42.07
C VAL A 145 1.57 11.89 -43.05
N LEU A 146 1.34 12.03 -44.36
CA LEU A 146 2.39 11.97 -45.36
C LEU A 146 3.38 13.13 -45.23
N GLU A 147 2.89 14.36 -45.08
CA GLU A 147 3.77 15.54 -44.92
C GLU A 147 4.61 15.46 -43.64
N VAL A 148 4.00 15.01 -42.53
CA VAL A 148 4.70 14.78 -41.26
C VAL A 148 5.76 13.69 -41.42
N ALA A 149 5.43 12.57 -42.08
CA ALA A 149 6.37 11.48 -42.31
C ALA A 149 7.54 11.91 -43.21
N THR A 150 7.28 12.68 -44.27
CA THR A 150 8.32 13.26 -45.13
C THR A 150 9.22 14.19 -44.34
N ALA A 151 8.66 15.11 -43.54
CA ALA A 151 9.43 16.03 -42.70
C ALA A 151 10.30 15.31 -41.66
N VAL A 152 9.75 14.31 -40.98
CA VAL A 152 10.44 13.50 -39.96
C VAL A 152 11.50 12.58 -40.59
N SER A 153 11.31 12.12 -41.82
CA SER A 153 12.29 11.29 -42.54
C SER A 153 13.46 12.13 -43.06
N GLU A 154 13.18 13.25 -43.73
CA GLU A 154 14.20 14.10 -44.35
C GLU A 154 15.06 14.86 -43.34
N LYS A 155 14.46 15.26 -42.20
CA LYS A 155 15.11 16.05 -41.14
C LYS A 155 15.99 17.18 -41.68
N SER A 156 15.49 17.89 -42.68
CA SER A 156 16.23 18.93 -43.39
C SER A 156 16.78 19.97 -42.41
N THR A 157 18.03 20.40 -42.62
CA THR A 157 18.66 21.47 -41.85
C THR A 157 18.07 22.84 -42.15
N LYS A 158 17.33 22.97 -43.25
CA LYS A 158 16.59 24.18 -43.67
C LYS A 158 15.07 24.05 -43.50
N PHE A 159 14.62 23.13 -42.65
CA PHE A 159 13.18 22.89 -42.46
C PHE A 159 12.46 24.15 -41.94
N ASP A 160 11.50 24.64 -42.72
CA ASP A 160 10.56 25.69 -42.35
C ASP A 160 9.13 25.12 -42.32
N LEU A 161 8.46 25.32 -41.19
CA LEU A 161 7.09 24.88 -40.98
C LEU A 161 6.10 25.58 -41.93
N ALA A 162 6.38 26.82 -42.32
CA ALA A 162 5.53 27.58 -43.23
C ALA A 162 5.54 27.04 -44.68
N GLU A 163 6.48 26.15 -45.01
CA GLU A 163 6.56 25.50 -46.32
C GLU A 163 5.67 24.24 -46.41
N MET A 164 5.19 23.70 -45.28
CA MET A 164 4.26 22.57 -45.27
C MET A 164 2.89 22.99 -45.81
N SER A 165 2.30 22.18 -46.70
CA SER A 165 1.09 22.58 -47.42
C SER A 165 -0.13 22.66 -46.49
N CYS A 166 -0.19 21.81 -45.46
CA CYS A 166 -1.22 21.87 -44.43
C CYS A 166 -1.17 23.20 -43.63
N VAL A 167 0.03 23.70 -43.33
CA VAL A 167 0.24 24.97 -42.63
C VAL A 167 -0.03 26.16 -43.57
N GLN A 168 0.34 26.07 -44.84
CA GLN A 168 0.03 27.12 -45.82
C GLN A 168 -1.46 27.31 -46.02
N LYS A 169 -2.25 26.22 -46.03
CA LYS A 169 -3.71 26.30 -46.10
C LYS A 169 -4.27 27.01 -44.87
N LEU A 170 -3.77 26.66 -43.69
CA LEU A 170 -4.20 27.26 -42.43
C LEU A 170 -3.83 28.75 -42.35
N LEU A 171 -2.61 29.12 -42.73
CA LEU A 171 -2.16 30.52 -42.80
C LEU A 171 -2.96 31.33 -43.83
N LYS A 172 -3.32 30.74 -44.97
CA LYS A 172 -4.19 31.40 -45.97
C LYS A 172 -5.60 31.62 -45.43
N ALA A 173 -6.17 30.63 -44.75
CA ALA A 173 -7.49 30.74 -44.11
C ALA A 173 -7.48 31.83 -43.02
N HIS A 174 -6.47 31.80 -42.14
CA HIS A 174 -6.31 32.81 -41.09
C HIS A 174 -6.12 34.23 -41.65
N ARG A 175 -5.34 34.40 -42.73
CA ARG A 175 -5.20 35.69 -43.41
C ARG A 175 -6.49 36.14 -44.09
N ALA A 176 -7.27 35.23 -44.65
CA ALA A 176 -8.58 35.55 -45.23
C ALA A 176 -9.57 36.02 -44.15
N ASP A 177 -9.58 35.36 -42.99
CA ASP A 177 -10.40 35.76 -41.83
C ASP A 177 -9.95 37.13 -41.28
N ALA A 178 -8.64 37.38 -41.20
CA ALA A 178 -8.09 38.67 -40.79
C ALA A 178 -8.43 39.79 -41.79
N HIS A 179 -8.44 39.51 -43.09
CA HIS A 179 -8.83 40.47 -44.13
C HIS A 179 -10.35 40.75 -44.15
N ALA A 180 -11.19 39.77 -43.80
CA ALA A 180 -12.64 39.98 -43.66
C ALA A 180 -12.99 40.89 -42.47
N ALA A 181 -12.18 40.87 -41.40
CA ALA A 181 -12.35 41.72 -40.23
C ALA A 181 -11.95 43.20 -40.44
N LEU A 182 -11.19 43.51 -41.50
CA LEU A 182 -10.63 44.84 -41.79
C LEU A 182 -11.53 45.73 -42.69
N GLY A 183 -12.70 45.25 -43.11
CA GLY A 183 -13.55 45.90 -44.12
C GLY A 183 -14.64 46.86 -43.64
N THR A 184 -14.72 47.22 -42.36
CA THR A 184 -15.81 48.10 -41.85
C THR A 184 -15.31 49.15 -40.86
N GLN A 185 -14.76 50.26 -41.37
CA GLN A 185 -14.61 51.49 -40.58
C GLN A 185 -14.66 52.75 -41.47
N VAL A 186 -15.82 53.40 -41.54
CA VAL A 186 -15.95 54.88 -41.61
C VAL A 186 -17.29 55.27 -40.97
N ASP A 187 -17.26 55.93 -39.81
CA ASP A 187 -18.01 57.17 -39.57
C ASP A 187 -17.74 57.70 -38.15
N SER A 188 -17.07 58.85 -38.09
CA SER A 188 -16.44 59.40 -36.89
C SER A 188 -17.26 60.49 -36.21
N HIS A 189 -17.05 60.60 -34.89
CA HIS A 189 -17.21 61.78 -34.03
C HIS A 189 -18.46 61.96 -33.17
N LYS A 190 -19.44 61.04 -33.16
CA LYS A 190 -20.29 60.79 -31.97
C LYS A 190 -19.95 59.49 -31.22
N ILE A 191 -19.10 58.64 -31.83
CA ILE A 191 -18.78 57.29 -31.37
C ILE A 191 -17.60 57.26 -30.35
N GLN A 192 -16.86 58.35 -30.14
CA GLN A 192 -15.68 58.32 -29.25
C GLN A 192 -16.03 58.13 -27.76
N ALA A 193 -17.12 58.69 -27.25
CA ALA A 193 -17.52 58.47 -25.85
C ALA A 193 -18.11 57.06 -25.62
N ALA A 194 -19.01 56.61 -26.51
CA ALA A 194 -19.59 55.27 -26.46
C ALA A 194 -18.55 54.16 -26.74
N ASN A 195 -17.56 54.41 -27.60
CA ASN A 195 -16.43 53.48 -27.78
C ASN A 195 -15.50 53.47 -26.58
N LEU A 196 -15.25 54.61 -25.92
CA LEU A 196 -14.47 54.64 -24.69
C LEU A 196 -15.17 53.91 -23.54
N GLU A 197 -16.49 54.08 -23.39
CA GLU A 197 -17.29 53.32 -22.40
C GLU A 197 -17.32 51.82 -22.71
N LYS A 198 -17.42 51.46 -23.99
CA LYS A 198 -17.32 50.06 -24.45
C LYS A 198 -15.92 49.50 -24.20
N GLU A 199 -14.86 50.26 -24.49
CA GLU A 199 -13.47 49.87 -24.22
C GLU A 199 -13.19 49.76 -22.72
N GLU A 200 -13.76 50.64 -21.90
CA GLU A 200 -13.66 50.59 -20.44
C GLU A 200 -14.38 49.34 -19.89
N MET A 201 -15.58 49.04 -20.40
CA MET A 201 -16.30 47.82 -20.04
C MET A 201 -15.55 46.56 -20.49
N ASP A 202 -15.02 46.54 -21.71
CA ASP A 202 -14.21 45.43 -22.21
C ASP A 202 -12.95 45.24 -21.38
N LEU A 203 -12.32 46.32 -20.91
CA LEU A 203 -11.17 46.28 -20.03
C LEU A 203 -11.55 45.76 -18.63
N VAL A 204 -12.72 46.14 -18.11
CA VAL A 204 -13.26 45.61 -16.85
C VAL A 204 -13.53 44.11 -16.95
N MET A 205 -14.21 43.65 -18.01
CA MET A 205 -14.47 42.23 -18.24
C MET A 205 -13.16 41.44 -18.38
N LYS A 206 -12.21 41.92 -19.19
CA LYS A 206 -10.87 41.30 -19.32
C LYS A 206 -10.09 41.27 -18.00
N SER A 207 -10.22 42.30 -17.18
CA SER A 207 -9.57 42.35 -15.86
C SER A 207 -10.17 41.32 -14.89
N ILE A 208 -11.49 41.14 -14.92
CA ILE A 208 -12.18 40.09 -14.15
C ILE A 208 -11.76 38.70 -14.64
N GLU A 209 -11.73 38.46 -15.95
CA GLU A 209 -11.25 37.19 -16.52
C GLU A 209 -9.81 36.86 -16.14
N HIS A 210 -8.94 37.87 -16.13
CA HIS A 210 -7.55 37.72 -15.70
C HIS A 210 -7.47 37.29 -14.23
N ASP A 211 -8.23 37.94 -13.35
CA ASP A 211 -8.27 37.61 -11.93
C ASP A 211 -8.86 36.21 -11.67
N LEU A 212 -9.90 35.81 -12.42
CA LEU A 212 -10.48 34.46 -12.34
C LEU A 212 -9.49 33.38 -12.82
N ARG A 213 -8.67 33.68 -13.83
CA ARG A 213 -7.57 32.80 -14.25
C ARG A 213 -6.51 32.65 -13.16
N LEU A 214 -6.07 33.76 -12.55
CA LEU A 214 -5.13 33.72 -11.41
C LEU A 214 -5.69 32.93 -10.22
N TYR A 215 -6.97 33.11 -9.91
CA TYR A 215 -7.66 32.36 -8.88
C TYR A 215 -7.68 30.85 -9.18
N SER A 216 -8.01 30.46 -10.41
CA SER A 216 -8.06 29.05 -10.83
C SER A 216 -6.69 28.38 -10.74
N VAL A 217 -5.64 29.06 -11.20
CA VAL A 217 -4.26 28.57 -11.09
C VAL A 217 -3.84 28.39 -9.62
N TRP A 218 -4.25 29.31 -8.74
CA TRP A 218 -3.99 29.18 -7.31
C TRP A 218 -4.75 28.02 -6.67
N GLN A 219 -6.01 27.77 -7.07
CA GLN A 219 -6.76 26.60 -6.61
C GLN A 219 -6.07 25.29 -7.00
N THR A 220 -5.65 25.16 -8.26
CA THR A 220 -4.92 23.96 -8.73
C THR A 220 -3.64 23.74 -7.92
N LYS A 221 -2.87 24.80 -7.63
CA LYS A 221 -1.67 24.71 -6.79
C LYS A 221 -1.97 24.27 -5.35
N CYS A 222 -3.11 24.66 -4.80
CA CYS A 222 -3.55 24.20 -3.48
C CYS A 222 -3.97 22.72 -3.51
N ASP A 223 -4.70 22.30 -4.54
CA ASP A 223 -5.14 20.90 -4.70
C ASP A 223 -3.92 19.96 -4.92
N ASP A 224 -2.94 20.37 -5.74
CA ASP A 224 -1.69 19.65 -5.96
C ASP A 224 -0.88 19.48 -4.65
N ARG A 225 -0.90 20.50 -3.78
CA ARG A 225 -0.29 20.42 -2.45
C ARG A 225 -0.99 19.40 -1.57
N ASP A 226 -2.32 19.40 -1.52
CA ASP A 226 -3.08 18.48 -0.67
C ASP A 226 -2.83 17.03 -1.11
N ALA A 227 -2.72 16.79 -2.43
CA ALA A 227 -2.27 15.51 -2.98
C ALA A 227 -0.83 15.17 -2.56
N ALA A 228 0.10 16.12 -2.65
CA ALA A 228 1.49 15.92 -2.23
C ALA A 228 1.61 15.61 -0.72
N MET A 229 0.85 16.30 0.13
CA MET A 229 0.79 16.02 1.57
C MET A 229 0.24 14.62 1.85
N PHE A 230 -0.83 14.22 1.15
CA PHE A 230 -1.38 12.87 1.28
C PHE A 230 -0.36 11.80 0.87
N HIS A 231 0.36 12.00 -0.24
CA HIS A 231 1.42 11.09 -0.67
C HIS A 231 2.58 11.03 0.33
N ALA A 232 3.03 12.16 0.87
CA ALA A 232 4.05 12.20 1.90
C ALA A 232 3.61 11.47 3.18
N GLN A 233 2.36 11.65 3.62
CA GLN A 233 1.79 10.92 4.75
C GLN A 233 1.72 9.41 4.50
N LEU A 234 1.31 8.99 3.30
CA LEU A 234 1.26 7.59 2.92
C LEU A 234 2.67 6.96 2.89
N GLN A 235 3.63 7.62 2.25
CA GLN A 235 5.03 7.17 2.22
C GLN A 235 5.62 7.09 3.62
N HIS A 236 5.34 8.07 4.48
CA HIS A 236 5.76 8.05 5.89
C HIS A 236 5.18 6.86 6.64
N ARG A 237 3.87 6.58 6.49
CA ARG A 237 3.22 5.40 7.10
C ARG A 237 3.82 4.09 6.60
N VAL A 238 4.06 3.97 5.29
CA VAL A 238 4.69 2.78 4.69
C VAL A 238 6.12 2.59 5.20
N ALA A 239 6.93 3.65 5.24
CA ALA A 239 8.29 3.59 5.77
C ALA A 239 8.29 3.17 7.25
N ARG A 240 7.36 3.70 8.04
CA ARG A 240 7.21 3.35 9.45
C ARG A 240 6.76 1.90 9.64
N GLN A 241 5.84 1.41 8.81
CA GLN A 241 5.44 0.00 8.78
C GLN A 241 6.62 -0.92 8.40
N HIS A 242 7.44 -0.52 7.43
CA HIS A 242 8.64 -1.27 7.05
C HIS A 242 9.63 -1.39 8.20
N ARG A 243 9.95 -0.27 8.87
CA ARG A 243 10.82 -0.25 10.06
C ARG A 243 10.28 -1.13 11.18
N ALA A 244 8.96 -1.09 11.41
CA ALA A 244 8.32 -1.94 12.42
C ALA A 244 8.45 -3.42 12.05
N LYS A 245 8.26 -3.79 10.77
CA LYS A 245 8.44 -5.16 10.28
C LYS A 245 9.89 -5.63 10.40
N GLU A 246 10.87 -4.77 10.11
CA GLU A 246 12.29 -5.06 10.30
C GLU A 246 12.65 -5.27 11.77
N ALA A 247 12.16 -4.41 12.66
CA ALA A 247 12.32 -4.56 14.10
C ALA A 247 11.71 -5.90 14.59
N SER A 248 10.52 -6.26 14.12
CA SER A 248 9.89 -7.56 14.41
C SER A 248 10.75 -8.74 13.92
N LYS A 249 11.28 -8.68 12.70
CA LYS A 249 12.17 -9.71 12.15
C LYS A 249 13.47 -9.84 12.95
N SER A 250 14.02 -8.74 13.43
CA SER A 250 15.26 -8.74 14.23
C SER A 250 15.08 -9.50 15.55
N LEU A 251 13.89 -9.44 16.18
CA LEU A 251 13.58 -10.24 17.37
C LEU A 251 13.50 -11.74 17.09
N LEU A 252 13.28 -12.15 15.83
CA LEU A 252 13.13 -13.54 15.41
C LEU A 252 14.40 -14.17 14.81
N SER A 253 15.41 -13.35 14.54
CA SER A 253 16.65 -13.81 13.91
C SER A 253 17.74 -14.02 14.95
N LEU A 254 18.23 -15.26 15.06
CA LEU A 254 19.29 -15.64 16.01
C LEU A 254 20.58 -14.82 15.83
N ASP A 255 20.82 -14.31 14.62
CA ASP A 255 21.99 -13.49 14.28
C ASP A 255 21.87 -12.03 14.74
N SER A 256 20.70 -11.61 15.23
CA SER A 256 20.47 -10.27 15.75
C SER A 256 20.81 -10.17 17.23
N GLU A 257 21.44 -9.06 17.65
CA GLU A 257 21.64 -8.73 19.08
C GLU A 257 20.31 -8.57 19.83
N SER A 258 19.25 -8.23 19.09
CA SER A 258 17.91 -8.04 19.65
C SER A 258 17.11 -9.34 19.76
N TRP A 259 17.65 -10.47 19.30
CA TRP A 259 16.97 -11.76 19.26
C TRP A 259 16.29 -12.15 20.58
N ARG A 260 15.01 -12.55 20.52
CA ARG A 260 14.22 -13.03 21.66
C ARG A 260 13.46 -14.31 21.39
N ALA A 261 13.12 -14.59 20.14
CA ALA A 261 12.32 -15.75 19.78
C ALA A 261 12.85 -16.38 18.49
N GLN A 262 12.62 -17.67 18.27
CA GLN A 262 12.90 -18.31 17.00
C GLN A 262 11.85 -19.38 16.73
N VAL A 263 11.48 -19.53 15.46
CA VAL A 263 10.64 -20.63 14.98
C VAL A 263 11.49 -21.51 14.07
N VAL A 264 11.43 -22.82 14.28
CA VAL A 264 12.16 -23.81 13.49
C VAL A 264 11.25 -25.00 13.17
N THR A 265 11.53 -25.69 12.07
CA THR A 265 10.84 -26.94 11.76
C THR A 265 11.41 -28.09 12.58
N LEU A 266 10.53 -28.93 13.12
CA LEU A 266 10.88 -30.15 13.81
C LEU A 266 11.42 -31.17 12.81
N SER A 267 12.70 -31.51 12.95
CA SER A 267 13.32 -32.53 12.13
C SER A 267 12.90 -33.93 12.58
N THR A 268 12.75 -34.84 11.62
CA THR A 268 12.67 -36.29 11.89
C THR A 268 13.95 -36.86 12.50
N LYS A 269 15.05 -36.09 12.47
CA LYS A 269 16.34 -36.47 13.04
C LYS A 269 16.56 -35.76 14.38
N ALA A 270 16.41 -36.48 15.49
CA ALA A 270 16.55 -35.95 16.85
C ALA A 270 17.82 -35.11 17.10
N HIS A 271 18.98 -35.52 16.55
CA HIS A 271 20.24 -34.79 16.72
C HIS A 271 20.23 -33.39 16.08
N LEU A 272 19.45 -33.16 15.02
CA LEU A 272 19.30 -31.83 14.41
C LEU A 272 18.48 -30.91 15.31
N ASN A 273 17.43 -31.44 15.95
CA ASN A 273 16.63 -30.69 16.92
C ASN A 273 17.46 -30.33 18.16
N ALA A 274 18.23 -31.28 18.67
CA ALA A 274 19.15 -31.05 19.79
C ALA A 274 20.23 -30.01 19.46
N ARG A 275 20.75 -30.02 18.23
CA ARG A 275 21.68 -28.99 17.76
C ARG A 275 21.04 -27.60 17.77
N LYS A 276 19.79 -27.47 17.29
CA LYS A 276 19.07 -26.18 17.30
C LYS A 276 18.83 -25.65 18.72
N LEU A 277 18.46 -26.54 19.64
CA LEU A 277 18.38 -26.22 21.06
C LEU A 277 19.73 -25.70 21.60
N GLN A 278 20.83 -26.40 21.30
CA GLN A 278 22.16 -26.03 21.77
C GLN A 278 22.65 -24.69 21.19
N GLU A 279 22.35 -24.42 19.91
CA GLU A 279 22.62 -23.14 19.25
C GLU A 279 21.91 -21.98 20.00
N CYS A 280 20.62 -22.15 20.32
CA CYS A 280 19.84 -21.17 21.08
C CYS A 280 20.38 -20.99 22.49
N LEU A 281 20.62 -22.07 23.23
CA LEU A 281 21.17 -22.03 24.59
C LEU A 281 22.51 -21.31 24.66
N SER A 282 23.40 -21.58 23.69
CA SER A 282 24.71 -20.93 23.61
C SER A 282 24.58 -19.43 23.35
N SER A 283 23.61 -19.02 22.50
CA SER A 283 23.32 -17.62 22.23
C SER A 283 22.77 -16.90 23.47
N VAL A 284 21.79 -17.51 24.17
CA VAL A 284 21.24 -16.97 25.43
C VAL A 284 22.32 -16.81 26.49
N ALA A 285 23.14 -17.86 26.68
CA ALA A 285 24.23 -17.86 27.65
C ALA A 285 25.23 -16.73 27.34
N LYS A 286 25.60 -16.56 26.07
CA LYS A 286 26.48 -15.48 25.61
C LYS A 286 25.89 -14.09 25.89
N ASN A 287 24.61 -13.88 25.58
CA ASN A 287 23.94 -12.57 25.76
C ASN A 287 23.87 -12.12 27.23
N HIS A 288 23.92 -13.07 28.16
CA HIS A 288 23.86 -12.80 29.59
C HIS A 288 25.17 -13.05 30.33
N ASN A 289 26.26 -13.40 29.63
CA ASN A 289 27.54 -13.80 30.22
C ASN A 289 27.40 -14.93 31.26
N LEU A 290 26.62 -15.97 30.91
CA LEU A 290 26.36 -17.13 31.75
C LEU A 290 26.99 -18.40 31.16
N ALA A 291 27.16 -19.43 32.00
CA ALA A 291 27.36 -20.78 31.49
C ALA A 291 26.05 -21.32 30.90
N VAL A 292 26.12 -22.23 29.93
CA VAL A 292 24.92 -22.84 29.32
C VAL A 292 24.07 -23.56 30.37
N SER A 293 24.69 -24.21 31.36
CA SER A 293 23.99 -24.90 32.47
C SER A 293 23.25 -23.95 33.42
N ASP A 294 23.56 -22.66 33.40
CA ASP A 294 22.85 -21.64 34.18
C ASP A 294 21.62 -21.08 33.45
N VAL A 295 21.47 -21.37 32.15
CA VAL A 295 20.24 -21.07 31.39
C VAL A 295 19.22 -22.15 31.68
N ARG A 296 18.05 -21.75 32.19
CA ARG A 296 16.96 -22.70 32.48
C ARG A 296 16.15 -22.96 31.23
N VAL A 297 15.65 -24.18 31.10
CA VAL A 297 14.73 -24.54 30.03
C VAL A 297 13.39 -24.94 30.59
N LEU A 298 12.34 -24.28 30.10
CA LEU A 298 10.95 -24.67 30.27
C LEU A 298 10.47 -25.26 28.95
N ALA A 299 10.43 -26.58 28.84
CA ALA A 299 9.89 -27.25 27.67
C ALA A 299 8.38 -27.48 27.83
N VAL A 300 7.59 -27.17 26.81
CA VAL A 300 6.13 -27.33 26.81
C VAL A 300 5.73 -28.15 25.60
N ALA A 301 4.99 -29.24 25.81
CA ALA A 301 4.33 -30.02 24.78
C ALA A 301 2.81 -29.96 24.98
N ASN A 302 2.11 -29.32 24.06
CA ASN A 302 0.66 -29.27 24.02
C ASN A 302 0.11 -30.47 23.24
N TRP A 303 -0.23 -31.53 23.95
CA TRP A 303 -0.88 -32.72 23.37
C TRP A 303 -2.37 -32.75 23.72
N ALA A 304 -3.02 -31.59 23.86
CA ALA A 304 -4.45 -31.52 24.18
C ALA A 304 -5.32 -32.15 23.07
N ALA A 305 -4.88 -32.10 21.81
CA ALA A 305 -5.51 -32.82 20.70
C ALA A 305 -4.47 -33.60 19.87
N PRO A 306 -4.02 -34.79 20.34
CA PRO A 306 -2.97 -35.57 19.66
C PRO A 306 -3.33 -35.97 18.23
N SER A 307 -4.61 -36.01 17.90
CA SER A 307 -5.11 -36.29 16.55
C SER A 307 -4.66 -35.29 15.49
N LEU A 308 -4.14 -34.12 15.89
CA LEU A 308 -3.55 -33.12 14.99
C LEU A 308 -2.05 -33.34 14.75
N LEU A 309 -1.41 -34.19 15.54
CA LEU A 309 0.03 -34.43 15.50
C LEU A 309 0.32 -35.73 14.75
N GLN A 310 1.34 -35.72 13.92
CA GLN A 310 1.88 -36.94 13.34
C GLN A 310 2.58 -37.78 14.42
N ALA A 311 2.38 -39.10 14.38
CA ALA A 311 2.97 -40.02 15.36
C ALA A 311 4.52 -39.99 15.39
N GLU A 312 5.17 -39.67 14.26
CA GLU A 312 6.62 -39.42 14.24
C GLU A 312 6.97 -38.09 14.90
N GLY A 313 6.25 -37.00 14.58
CA GLY A 313 6.43 -35.70 15.21
C GLY A 313 6.30 -35.78 16.73
N GLN A 314 5.25 -36.44 17.24
CA GLN A 314 5.04 -36.65 18.67
C GLN A 314 6.19 -37.43 19.32
N ARG A 315 6.76 -38.44 18.64
CA ARG A 315 7.95 -39.17 19.10
C ARG A 315 9.18 -38.27 19.17
N GLN A 316 9.40 -37.41 18.17
CA GLN A 316 10.51 -36.45 18.18
C GLN A 316 10.34 -35.39 19.28
N GLN A 317 9.12 -34.93 19.55
CA GLN A 317 8.81 -34.04 20.67
C GLN A 317 9.16 -34.68 22.01
N ALA A 318 8.75 -35.93 22.23
CA ALA A 318 9.07 -36.68 23.45
C ALA A 318 10.58 -36.91 23.61
N SER A 319 11.28 -37.24 22.51
CA SER A 319 12.74 -37.40 22.50
C SER A 319 13.46 -36.09 22.82
N LEU A 320 13.02 -34.96 22.25
CA LEU A 320 13.62 -33.65 22.53
C LEU A 320 13.32 -33.20 23.96
N LEU A 321 12.12 -33.44 24.47
CA LEU A 321 11.76 -33.22 25.87
C LEU A 321 12.69 -33.99 26.81
N ALA A 322 12.99 -35.26 26.48
CA ALA A 322 13.92 -36.08 27.24
C ALA A 322 15.34 -35.53 27.25
N ILE A 323 15.83 -35.05 26.11
CA ILE A 323 17.13 -34.38 25.99
C ILE A 323 17.19 -33.13 26.87
N ILE A 324 16.12 -32.33 26.87
CA ILE A 324 16.05 -31.08 27.65
C ILE A 324 16.05 -31.38 29.15
N VAL A 325 15.15 -32.25 29.61
CA VAL A 325 14.97 -32.50 31.06
C VAL A 325 16.16 -33.25 31.66
N ASN A 326 16.76 -34.18 30.91
CA ASN A 326 17.90 -34.97 31.38
C ASN A 326 19.26 -34.30 31.14
N MET A 327 19.29 -33.04 30.70
CA MET A 327 20.53 -32.28 30.51
C MET A 327 21.25 -32.11 31.85
N THR A 328 22.49 -32.58 31.94
CA THR A 328 23.29 -32.57 33.17
C THR A 328 23.54 -31.14 33.67
N ASP A 329 23.53 -30.97 35.00
CA ASP A 329 23.79 -29.71 35.72
C ASP A 329 22.80 -28.55 35.48
N SER A 330 21.80 -28.75 34.60
CA SER A 330 20.76 -27.77 34.29
C SER A 330 19.52 -27.93 35.18
N GLN A 331 18.84 -26.81 35.46
CA GLN A 331 17.57 -26.80 36.22
C GLN A 331 16.38 -26.69 35.26
N ASN A 332 16.14 -27.75 34.49
CA ASN A 332 15.12 -27.78 33.45
C ASN A 332 13.82 -28.43 33.96
N ILE A 333 12.71 -28.10 33.31
CA ILE A 333 11.42 -28.75 33.55
C ILE A 333 10.66 -28.92 32.24
N GLY A 334 9.92 -30.02 32.15
CA GLY A 334 8.99 -30.32 31.08
C GLY A 334 7.55 -30.20 31.55
N LEU A 335 6.70 -29.54 30.77
CA LEU A 335 5.26 -29.52 30.93
C LEU A 335 4.62 -30.22 29.73
N VAL A 336 3.72 -31.17 29.99
CA VAL A 336 2.95 -31.85 28.95
C VAL A 336 1.48 -31.64 29.25
N LEU A 337 0.75 -31.07 28.30
CA LEU A 337 -0.71 -30.99 28.37
C LEU A 337 -1.26 -32.30 27.86
N THR A 338 -1.95 -33.01 28.73
CA THR A 338 -2.52 -34.33 28.41
C THR A 338 -3.71 -34.19 27.46
N PRO A 339 -4.04 -35.26 26.71
CA PRO A 339 -5.17 -35.25 25.79
C PRO A 339 -6.47 -34.79 26.45
N GLY A 340 -7.12 -33.77 25.87
CA GLY A 340 -8.47 -33.32 26.20
C GLY A 340 -9.49 -33.68 25.11
N HIS A 341 -9.02 -34.16 23.96
CA HIS A 341 -9.84 -34.53 22.82
C HIS A 341 -9.32 -35.79 22.12
N VAL A 342 -10.25 -36.64 21.68
CA VAL A 342 -10.00 -37.75 20.75
C VAL A 342 -11.19 -37.88 19.80
N ASN A 343 -10.93 -38.24 18.54
CA ASN A 343 -11.99 -38.40 17.53
C ASN A 343 -12.95 -39.54 17.87
N LYS A 344 -12.46 -40.59 18.53
CA LYS A 344 -13.25 -41.76 18.91
C LYS A 344 -13.80 -41.62 20.32
N LYS A 345 -15.12 -41.47 20.44
CA LYS A 345 -15.82 -41.37 21.73
C LYS A 345 -15.44 -42.54 22.67
N GLY A 346 -15.13 -42.21 23.93
CA GLY A 346 -14.79 -43.19 24.96
C GLY A 346 -13.34 -43.71 24.93
N MET A 347 -12.48 -43.19 24.05
CA MET A 347 -11.08 -43.61 23.92
C MET A 347 -10.07 -42.63 24.55
N LEU A 348 -10.53 -41.60 25.26
CA LEU A 348 -9.63 -40.57 25.81
C LEU A 348 -8.59 -41.18 26.76
N TRP A 349 -9.01 -42.07 27.65
CA TRP A 349 -8.12 -42.79 28.57
C TRP A 349 -7.03 -43.59 27.85
N LYS A 350 -7.33 -44.12 26.65
CA LYS A 350 -6.38 -44.89 25.85
C LYS A 350 -5.35 -43.96 25.22
N GLU A 351 -5.80 -42.82 24.74
CA GLU A 351 -4.93 -41.77 24.19
C GLU A 351 -4.00 -41.19 25.26
N GLU A 352 -4.52 -40.93 26.47
CA GLU A 352 -3.75 -40.51 27.64
C GLU A 352 -2.68 -41.55 27.99
N GLU A 353 -3.05 -42.83 28.00
CA GLU A 353 -2.12 -43.94 28.29
C GLU A 353 -1.04 -44.09 27.21
N GLU A 354 -1.38 -43.91 25.93
CA GLU A 354 -0.41 -43.94 24.82
C GLU A 354 0.59 -42.78 24.91
N CYS A 355 0.11 -41.56 25.17
CA CYS A 355 0.96 -40.39 25.42
C CYS A 355 1.87 -40.61 26.63
N ARG A 356 1.33 -41.15 27.72
CA ARG A 356 2.10 -41.45 28.94
C ARG A 356 3.19 -42.48 28.69
N LYS A 357 2.87 -43.57 27.98
CA LYS A 357 3.86 -44.58 27.57
C LYS A 357 4.96 -43.98 26.72
N LEU A 358 4.62 -43.05 25.82
CA LEU A 358 5.61 -42.38 24.98
C LEU A 358 6.61 -41.56 25.81
N ILE A 359 6.13 -40.83 26.83
CA ILE A 359 6.98 -40.09 27.77
C ILE A 359 7.88 -41.05 28.56
N VAL A 360 7.31 -42.11 29.15
CA VAL A 360 8.07 -43.12 29.93
C VAL A 360 9.13 -43.80 29.05
N ASN A 361 8.77 -44.19 27.82
CA ASN A 361 9.70 -44.80 26.87
C ASN A 361 10.82 -43.84 26.42
N SER A 362 10.63 -42.53 26.59
CA SER A 362 11.65 -41.51 26.35
C SER A 362 12.51 -41.25 27.60
N ASN A 363 12.46 -42.12 28.61
CA ASN A 363 13.20 -42.01 29.86
C ASN A 363 12.86 -40.72 30.65
N LEU A 364 11.56 -40.43 30.74
CA LEU A 364 11.00 -39.34 31.53
C LEU A 364 9.98 -39.89 32.52
N ASN A 365 9.93 -39.30 33.71
CA ASN A 365 8.90 -39.59 34.70
C ASN A 365 7.99 -38.36 34.88
N SER A 366 6.70 -38.61 35.11
CA SER A 366 5.75 -37.56 35.46
C SER A 366 5.73 -37.38 36.97
N ASP A 367 6.30 -36.29 37.46
CA ASP A 367 6.41 -36.03 38.91
C ASP A 367 5.17 -35.32 39.47
N TYR A 368 4.53 -34.46 38.66
CA TYR A 368 3.44 -33.58 39.07
C TYR A 368 2.32 -33.50 38.03
N HIS A 369 1.10 -33.32 38.54
CA HIS A 369 -0.06 -32.95 37.74
C HIS A 369 -0.51 -31.56 38.13
N PHE A 370 -0.90 -30.76 37.14
CA PHE A 370 -1.55 -29.47 37.36
C PHE A 370 -2.80 -29.38 36.48
N ALA A 371 -3.76 -28.56 36.91
CA ALA A 371 -4.97 -28.28 36.15
C ALA A 371 -4.92 -26.90 35.47
N MET A 372 -5.50 -26.79 34.28
CA MET A 372 -5.79 -25.51 33.64
C MET A 372 -7.28 -25.23 33.80
N CYS A 373 -7.62 -24.35 34.75
CA CYS A 373 -9.00 -24.07 35.14
C CYS A 373 -9.51 -22.80 34.43
N PHE A 374 -10.30 -23.00 33.37
CA PHE A 374 -10.97 -21.91 32.67
C PHE A 374 -12.13 -21.33 33.48
N ALA A 375 -12.32 -20.01 33.35
CA ALA A 375 -13.36 -19.27 34.06
C ALA A 375 -14.74 -19.93 33.88
N GLY A 376 -15.46 -20.12 35.00
CA GLY A 376 -16.77 -20.78 35.01
C GLY A 376 -16.73 -22.32 34.97
N ARG A 377 -15.55 -22.96 34.97
CA ARG A 377 -15.39 -24.44 34.96
C ARG A 377 -14.46 -25.01 36.03
N GLY A 378 -14.07 -24.23 37.04
CA GLY A 378 -13.13 -24.69 38.07
C GLY A 378 -13.74 -25.69 39.06
N ASP A 379 -12.99 -26.75 39.39
CA ASP A 379 -13.30 -27.69 40.48
C ASP A 379 -12.29 -27.51 41.61
N ILE A 380 -12.75 -27.50 42.87
CA ILE A 380 -11.88 -27.34 44.06
C ILE A 380 -10.85 -28.49 44.15
N ARG A 381 -11.16 -29.66 43.58
CA ARG A 381 -10.26 -30.83 43.56
C ARG A 381 -9.00 -30.61 42.72
N ASP A 382 -8.99 -29.59 41.87
CA ASP A 382 -7.89 -29.25 40.97
C ASP A 382 -6.69 -28.59 41.67
N GLN A 383 -6.79 -28.24 42.97
CA GLN A 383 -5.79 -27.45 43.72
C GLN A 383 -4.75 -28.28 44.51
N ARG A 384 -4.50 -29.55 44.16
CA ARG A 384 -3.62 -30.45 44.96
C ARG A 384 -2.13 -30.24 44.63
N THR A 385 -1.27 -30.28 45.66
CA THR A 385 0.14 -29.87 45.57
C THR A 385 1.15 -31.00 45.84
N GLY A 386 2.40 -30.76 45.44
CA GLY A 386 3.63 -31.36 45.99
C GLY A 386 4.85 -30.68 45.34
N GLY A 387 6.10 -31.10 45.59
CA GLY A 387 7.15 -30.62 44.66
C GLY A 387 8.58 -31.13 44.72
N HIS A 388 9.48 -30.31 44.16
CA HIS A 388 10.92 -30.01 44.42
C HIS A 388 11.24 -28.63 43.79
N VAL A 389 12.41 -28.01 43.99
CA VAL A 389 12.93 -26.65 43.56
C VAL A 389 12.00 -25.67 42.80
N TRP A 390 11.35 -26.10 41.71
CA TRP A 390 10.19 -25.42 41.12
C TRP A 390 9.00 -25.26 42.09
N ARG A 391 9.07 -25.79 43.32
CA ARG A 391 8.14 -25.61 44.46
C ARG A 391 7.82 -24.17 44.74
N ASN A 392 8.73 -23.27 44.39
CA ASN A 392 8.52 -21.85 44.62
C ASN A 392 7.63 -21.21 43.55
N THR A 393 7.34 -21.93 42.46
CA THR A 393 6.49 -21.42 41.40
C THR A 393 5.02 -21.56 41.73
N ASP A 394 4.26 -20.58 41.29
CA ASP A 394 2.82 -20.53 41.53
C ASP A 394 2.13 -21.77 40.95
N LEU A 395 2.58 -22.27 39.80
CA LEU A 395 2.06 -23.47 39.17
C LEU A 395 2.12 -24.70 40.10
N LEU A 396 3.30 -24.97 40.70
CA LEU A 396 3.47 -26.13 41.57
C LEU A 396 2.94 -25.89 42.99
N LYS A 397 2.95 -24.64 43.47
CA LYS A 397 2.36 -24.27 44.77
C LYS A 397 0.86 -24.41 44.80
N LYS A 398 0.18 -24.09 43.70
CA LYS A 398 -1.29 -24.10 43.62
C LYS A 398 -1.81 -25.39 43.00
N GLY A 399 -0.98 -26.13 42.26
CA GLY A 399 -1.40 -27.30 41.50
C GLY A 399 -2.33 -26.96 40.33
N CYS A 400 -2.54 -25.69 40.05
CA CYS A 400 -3.46 -25.23 39.02
C CYS A 400 -3.11 -23.84 38.52
N VAL A 401 -3.53 -23.55 37.29
CA VAL A 401 -3.62 -22.21 36.72
C VAL A 401 -5.10 -21.84 36.68
N THR A 402 -5.49 -20.86 37.48
CA THR A 402 -6.89 -20.46 37.67
C THR A 402 -7.25 -19.22 36.87
N GLU A 403 -8.55 -19.01 36.65
CA GLU A 403 -9.09 -17.81 35.99
C GLU A 403 -8.58 -17.64 34.54
N LEU A 404 -8.40 -18.77 33.84
CA LEU A 404 -8.04 -18.74 32.44
C LEU A 404 -9.24 -18.30 31.59
N GLU A 405 -9.02 -17.38 30.68
CA GLU A 405 -10.02 -16.99 29.69
C GLU A 405 -10.06 -18.04 28.57
N MET A 406 -11.26 -18.49 28.22
CA MET A 406 -11.42 -19.38 27.06
C MET A 406 -11.14 -18.60 25.78
N ASN A 407 -10.32 -19.18 24.89
CA ASN A 407 -10.17 -18.62 23.56
C ASN A 407 -11.50 -18.63 22.81
N GLN A 408 -11.86 -17.51 22.20
CA GLN A 408 -13.02 -17.38 21.32
C GLN A 408 -12.60 -17.20 19.86
N ASP A 409 -11.38 -16.72 19.63
CA ASP A 409 -10.83 -16.41 18.32
C ASP A 409 -9.95 -17.59 17.86
N PHE A 410 -10.61 -18.60 17.30
CA PHE A 410 -9.94 -19.76 16.74
C PHE A 410 -9.44 -19.45 15.34
N ILE A 411 -8.18 -19.76 15.08
CA ILE A 411 -7.53 -19.56 13.78
C ILE A 411 -7.22 -20.91 13.13
N THR A 412 -6.85 -20.92 11.87
CA THR A 412 -6.41 -22.12 11.18
C THR A 412 -5.12 -21.80 10.44
N ILE A 413 -4.21 -22.77 10.41
CA ILE A 413 -2.95 -22.62 9.67
C ILE A 413 -3.29 -22.64 8.19
N GLU A 414 -2.83 -21.61 7.49
CA GLU A 414 -3.00 -21.46 6.04
C GLU A 414 -1.67 -21.73 5.35
N ASP A 415 -1.74 -22.36 4.18
CA ASP A 415 -0.58 -22.47 3.31
C ASP A 415 -0.32 -21.10 2.66
N LEU A 416 0.87 -20.56 2.89
CA LEU A 416 1.26 -19.23 2.42
C LEU A 416 1.86 -19.24 1.01
N ALA A 417 1.93 -20.41 0.36
CA ALA A 417 2.39 -20.51 -1.02
C ALA A 417 1.50 -19.70 -1.99
N GLU A 418 2.09 -19.08 -3.02
CA GLU A 418 1.36 -18.27 -4.00
C GLU A 418 0.30 -19.07 -4.79
N ASP A 419 0.48 -20.38 -4.91
CA ASP A 419 -0.42 -21.32 -5.58
C ASP A 419 -1.33 -22.11 -4.61
N ALA A 420 -1.30 -21.78 -3.32
CA ALA A 420 -2.15 -22.42 -2.32
C ALA A 420 -3.64 -22.19 -2.64
N ALA A 421 -4.39 -23.30 -2.70
CA ALA A 421 -5.84 -23.22 -2.77
C ALA A 421 -6.41 -22.74 -1.42
N PRO A 422 -7.53 -22.00 -1.41
CA PRO A 422 -8.18 -21.64 -0.15
C PRO A 422 -8.54 -22.89 0.66
N THR A 423 -8.29 -22.86 1.97
CA THR A 423 -8.48 -23.98 2.90
C THR A 423 -9.91 -24.54 2.90
N SER A 424 -10.89 -23.74 2.46
CA SER A 424 -12.27 -24.17 2.26
C SER A 424 -12.97 -23.34 1.18
N THR A 425 -13.88 -23.97 0.46
CA THR A 425 -14.82 -23.31 -0.47
C THR A 425 -16.20 -23.06 0.15
N GLN A 426 -16.39 -23.43 1.43
CA GLN A 426 -17.66 -23.26 2.14
C GLN A 426 -17.82 -21.82 2.63
N GLU A 427 -19.02 -21.24 2.48
CA GLU A 427 -19.36 -19.90 3.00
C GLU A 427 -19.19 -19.78 4.53
N TYR A 428 -19.30 -20.90 5.26
CA TYR A 428 -19.16 -20.97 6.71
C TYR A 428 -18.07 -21.96 7.09
N PHE A 429 -16.83 -21.51 7.12
CA PHE A 429 -15.73 -22.32 7.62
C PHE A 429 -15.83 -22.47 9.15
N GLN A 430 -15.95 -23.71 9.64
CA GLN A 430 -15.95 -24.00 11.07
C GLN A 430 -14.65 -24.69 11.48
N VAL A 431 -13.96 -24.10 12.45
CA VAL A 431 -12.78 -24.72 13.07
C VAL A 431 -13.18 -26.03 13.75
N SER A 432 -12.43 -27.11 13.46
CA SER A 432 -12.70 -28.45 13.99
C SER A 432 -12.63 -28.48 15.52
N LYS A 433 -13.29 -29.45 16.16
CA LYS A 433 -13.26 -29.57 17.62
C LYS A 433 -11.85 -29.84 18.16
N SER A 434 -11.06 -30.66 17.45
CA SER A 434 -9.66 -30.91 17.79
C SER A 434 -8.83 -29.63 17.76
N GLU A 435 -9.00 -28.81 16.72
CA GLU A 435 -8.34 -27.50 16.61
C GLU A 435 -8.69 -26.57 17.78
N LYS A 436 -9.98 -26.47 18.14
CA LYS A 436 -10.41 -25.65 19.28
C LYS A 436 -9.80 -26.09 20.61
N VAL A 437 -9.55 -27.39 20.78
CA VAL A 437 -8.95 -27.92 22.02
C VAL A 437 -7.43 -27.72 22.04
N GLN A 438 -6.77 -27.76 20.89
CA GLN A 438 -5.35 -27.46 20.78
C GLN A 438 -5.05 -25.98 21.06
N GLN A 439 -5.96 -25.08 20.68
CA GLN A 439 -5.80 -23.62 20.80
C GLN A 439 -6.24 -23.10 22.17
N LEU A 440 -5.31 -23.09 23.13
CA LEU A 440 -5.54 -22.59 24.49
C LEU A 440 -5.81 -21.07 24.53
N GLY A 441 -5.28 -20.33 23.57
CA GLY A 441 -5.32 -18.87 23.49
C GLY A 441 -4.15 -18.18 24.18
N CYS A 442 -3.82 -16.98 23.70
CA CYS A 442 -2.69 -16.17 24.16
C CYS A 442 -2.77 -15.81 25.65
N SER A 443 -3.96 -15.46 26.15
CA SER A 443 -4.19 -15.15 27.57
C SER A 443 -3.89 -16.35 28.47
N ALA A 444 -4.39 -17.54 28.09
CA ALA A 444 -4.19 -18.76 28.88
C ALA A 444 -2.72 -19.21 28.89
N THR A 445 -2.03 -19.15 27.76
CA THR A 445 -0.61 -19.50 27.67
C THR A 445 0.27 -18.47 28.38
N GLN A 446 -0.06 -17.18 28.34
CA GLN A 446 0.63 -16.16 29.14
C GLN A 446 0.51 -16.48 30.64
N GLN A 447 -0.70 -16.79 31.12
CA GLN A 447 -0.91 -17.15 32.52
C GLN A 447 -0.21 -18.45 32.93
N LEU A 448 -0.16 -19.44 32.03
CA LEU A 448 0.63 -20.67 32.23
C LEU A 448 2.12 -20.33 32.40
N LEU A 449 2.69 -19.53 31.50
CA LEU A 449 4.09 -19.09 31.58
C LEU A 449 4.35 -18.30 32.86
N LYS A 450 3.50 -17.33 33.17
CA LYS A 450 3.60 -16.54 34.40
C LYS A 450 3.58 -17.43 35.64
N SER A 451 2.67 -18.41 35.70
CA SER A 451 2.56 -19.33 36.83
C SER A 451 3.76 -20.28 36.92
N ALA A 452 4.27 -20.73 35.77
CA ALA A 452 5.44 -21.61 35.68
C ALA A 452 6.74 -20.89 36.04
N LEU A 453 6.83 -19.58 35.81
CA LEU A 453 8.07 -18.81 35.97
C LEU A 453 8.12 -18.00 37.26
N THR A 454 7.00 -17.44 37.72
CA THR A 454 6.98 -16.61 38.95
C THR A 454 7.60 -17.38 40.13
N GLY A 455 8.50 -16.76 40.89
CA GLY A 455 9.14 -17.39 42.05
C GLY A 455 10.39 -18.23 41.74
N VAL A 456 10.77 -18.38 40.47
CA VAL A 456 12.10 -18.92 40.10
C VAL A 456 13.17 -17.90 40.47
N THR A 457 14.27 -18.35 41.07
CA THR A 457 15.39 -17.51 41.54
C THR A 457 16.70 -18.00 40.93
N ALA A 458 17.62 -17.11 40.54
CA ALA A 458 18.92 -17.50 40.00
C ALA A 458 19.87 -17.99 41.13
N ARG A 459 20.79 -18.91 40.80
CA ARG A 459 21.76 -19.45 41.76
C ARG A 459 22.68 -18.38 42.36
N ASN A 460 22.95 -17.32 41.60
CA ASN A 460 23.84 -16.21 41.92
C ASN A 460 23.10 -14.95 42.40
N GLY A 461 21.78 -15.01 42.62
CA GLY A 461 20.97 -13.84 43.01
C GLY A 461 20.68 -12.84 41.89
N SER A 462 21.13 -13.07 40.64
CA SER A 462 20.75 -12.25 39.48
C SER A 462 19.31 -12.54 39.02
N LYS A 463 18.82 -11.78 38.04
CA LYS A 463 17.56 -12.15 37.37
C LYS A 463 17.72 -13.50 36.68
N PRO A 464 16.78 -14.45 36.85
CA PRO A 464 16.77 -15.70 36.10
C PRO A 464 16.74 -15.47 34.59
N VAL A 465 17.41 -16.35 33.85
CA VAL A 465 17.35 -16.43 32.39
C VAL A 465 16.73 -17.77 32.00
N THR A 466 15.64 -17.73 31.23
CA THR A 466 14.85 -18.91 30.87
C THR A 466 14.60 -18.94 29.36
N LEU A 467 14.90 -20.08 28.74
CA LEU A 467 14.50 -20.43 27.38
C LEU A 467 13.20 -21.26 27.45
N VAL A 468 12.12 -20.73 26.91
CA VAL A 468 10.87 -21.44 26.71
C VAL A 468 10.97 -22.21 25.40
N VAL A 469 10.87 -23.53 25.46
CA VAL A 469 10.88 -24.40 24.28
C VAL A 469 9.49 -24.94 24.06
N ASP A 470 8.85 -24.49 22.98
CA ASP A 470 7.54 -24.94 22.55
C ASP A 470 7.71 -26.09 21.56
N LEU A 471 7.39 -27.30 21.99
CA LEU A 471 7.54 -28.51 21.20
C LEU A 471 6.39 -28.70 20.21
N THR A 472 5.33 -27.91 20.33
CA THR A 472 4.07 -28.05 19.59
C THR A 472 3.55 -26.65 19.23
N MET A 473 4.30 -25.94 18.39
CA MET A 473 4.02 -24.53 18.12
C MET A 473 2.62 -24.31 17.56
N HIS A 474 2.18 -25.11 16.58
CA HIS A 474 0.87 -25.04 15.95
C HIS A 474 0.45 -23.59 15.66
N THR A 475 -0.63 -23.09 16.27
CA THR A 475 -1.15 -21.72 16.11
C THR A 475 -0.35 -20.62 16.83
N CYS A 476 0.83 -20.97 17.34
CA CYS A 476 1.75 -20.10 18.09
C CYS A 476 1.16 -19.55 19.39
N ASP A 477 0.17 -20.20 20.00
CA ASP A 477 -0.49 -19.67 21.21
C ASP A 477 0.51 -19.45 22.34
N LEU A 478 1.45 -20.38 22.54
CA LEU A 478 2.50 -20.24 23.56
C LEU A 478 3.53 -19.17 23.17
N GLY A 479 3.90 -19.08 21.88
CA GLY A 479 4.78 -18.01 21.37
C GLY A 479 4.17 -16.61 21.55
N LYS A 480 2.87 -16.45 21.29
CA LYS A 480 2.13 -15.20 21.51
C LYS A 480 2.05 -14.87 23.01
N GLY A 481 1.71 -15.85 23.85
CA GLY A 481 1.70 -15.70 25.30
C GLY A 481 3.09 -15.35 25.86
N PHE A 482 4.15 -15.92 25.30
CA PHE A 482 5.54 -15.59 25.61
C PHE A 482 5.84 -14.12 25.30
N LEU A 483 5.47 -13.61 24.11
CA LEU A 483 5.71 -12.21 23.76
C LEU A 483 4.95 -11.26 24.67
N GLN A 484 3.69 -11.60 24.97
CA GLN A 484 2.89 -10.81 25.90
C GLN A 484 3.54 -10.74 27.28
N GLU A 485 4.04 -11.86 27.82
CA GLU A 485 4.74 -11.87 29.10
C GLU A 485 6.11 -11.18 29.03
N HIS A 486 6.85 -11.35 27.93
CA HIS A 486 8.16 -10.72 27.71
C HIS A 486 8.05 -9.19 27.78
N PHE A 487 7.06 -8.61 27.09
CA PHE A 487 6.85 -7.15 27.09
C PHE A 487 6.13 -6.64 28.34
N ALA A 488 5.28 -7.44 28.98
CA ALA A 488 4.67 -7.08 30.26
C ALA A 488 5.67 -7.12 31.42
N GLY A 489 6.67 -8.02 31.36
CA GLY A 489 7.75 -8.13 32.33
C GLY A 489 7.31 -8.62 33.72
N THR A 490 6.14 -9.24 33.86
CA THR A 490 5.54 -9.54 35.17
C THR A 490 6.19 -10.72 35.88
N ALA A 491 6.78 -11.66 35.14
CA ALA A 491 7.54 -12.80 35.68
C ALA A 491 8.90 -12.39 36.29
N ASN A 492 9.38 -11.18 36.00
CA ASN A 492 10.68 -10.62 36.46
C ASN A 492 11.91 -11.48 36.08
N GLN A 493 11.95 -11.96 34.83
CA GLN A 493 13.03 -12.80 34.28
C GLN A 493 13.39 -12.38 32.86
N HIS A 494 14.58 -12.77 32.41
CA HIS A 494 14.92 -12.72 30.98
C HIS A 494 14.36 -13.96 30.31
N MET A 495 13.46 -13.77 29.35
CA MET A 495 12.79 -14.86 28.65
C MET A 495 13.19 -14.87 27.18
N TYR A 496 13.45 -16.07 26.67
CA TYR A 496 13.65 -16.37 25.25
C TYR A 496 12.69 -17.47 24.81
N TYR A 497 12.42 -17.58 23.52
CA TYR A 497 11.50 -18.58 22.96
C TYR A 497 12.12 -19.35 21.79
N LEU A 498 11.88 -20.65 21.75
CA LEU A 498 12.18 -21.52 20.63
C LEU A 498 10.95 -22.39 20.34
N GLY A 499 10.30 -22.16 19.20
CA GLY A 499 9.15 -22.93 18.74
C GLY A 499 9.53 -23.95 17.68
N PHE A 500 9.06 -25.19 17.86
CA PHE A 500 9.15 -26.26 16.88
C PHE A 500 7.79 -26.44 16.19
N ALA A 501 7.76 -26.13 14.90
CA ALA A 501 6.64 -26.40 13.99
C ALA A 501 6.73 -27.82 13.44
N GLU A 502 5.62 -28.48 13.11
CA GLU A 502 5.66 -29.85 12.58
C GLU A 502 6.28 -29.92 11.18
N ASN A 503 6.09 -28.87 10.37
CA ASN A 503 6.57 -28.79 9.00
C ASN A 503 7.01 -27.37 8.62
N GLU A 504 7.50 -27.19 7.39
CA GLU A 504 8.02 -25.91 6.89
C GLU A 504 6.92 -24.86 6.68
N ALA A 505 5.76 -25.27 6.16
CA ALA A 505 4.62 -24.36 5.96
C ALA A 505 4.10 -23.80 7.29
N GLU A 506 3.98 -24.65 8.31
CA GLU A 506 3.61 -24.22 9.67
C GLU A 506 4.68 -23.30 10.29
N ALA A 507 5.97 -23.58 10.06
CA ALA A 507 7.06 -22.73 10.52
C ALA A 507 7.00 -21.32 9.88
N GLU A 508 6.80 -21.26 8.56
CA GLU A 508 6.66 -20.02 7.81
C GLU A 508 5.43 -19.23 8.26
N TRP A 509 4.28 -19.92 8.35
CA TRP A 509 3.03 -19.34 8.83
C TRP A 509 3.18 -18.76 10.24
N GLY A 510 3.78 -19.52 11.15
CA GLY A 510 3.99 -19.11 12.54
C GLY A 510 4.94 -17.93 12.66
N GLN A 511 6.04 -17.94 11.91
CA GLN A 511 6.98 -16.82 11.85
C GLN A 511 6.29 -15.54 11.33
N GLN A 512 5.52 -15.64 10.25
CA GLN A 512 4.80 -14.51 9.67
C GLN A 512 3.74 -13.96 10.64
N HIS A 513 2.97 -14.83 11.32
CA HIS A 513 1.98 -14.44 12.32
C HIS A 513 2.60 -13.73 13.52
N ILE A 514 3.77 -14.19 13.99
CA ILE A 514 4.49 -13.51 15.08
C ILE A 514 5.01 -12.13 14.61
N ILE A 515 5.54 -12.03 13.38
CA ILE A 515 5.98 -10.75 12.80
C ILE A 515 4.83 -9.76 12.73
N GLU A 516 3.65 -10.19 12.27
CA GLU A 516 2.47 -9.35 12.16
C GLU A 516 1.96 -8.87 13.51
N LEU A 517 1.90 -9.77 14.51
CA LEU A 517 1.56 -9.41 15.88
C LEU A 517 2.51 -8.33 16.42
N LEU A 518 3.83 -8.56 16.34
CA LEU A 518 4.83 -7.61 16.81
C LEU A 518 4.73 -6.27 16.10
N THR A 519 4.61 -6.29 14.77
CA THR A 519 4.52 -5.09 13.93
C THR A 519 3.29 -4.27 14.31
N SER A 520 2.15 -4.92 14.49
CA SER A 520 0.91 -4.27 14.94
C SER A 520 1.08 -3.63 16.32
N LYS A 521 1.61 -4.38 17.31
CA LYS A 521 1.82 -3.89 18.67
C LYS A 521 2.83 -2.73 18.75
N PHE A 522 3.86 -2.72 17.90
CA PHE A 522 4.81 -1.62 17.81
C PHE A 522 4.22 -0.37 17.17
N LEU A 523 3.41 -0.52 16.11
CA LEU A 523 2.75 0.62 15.46
C LEU A 523 1.70 1.25 16.38
N LEU A 524 0.96 0.43 17.13
CA LEU A 524 0.01 0.86 18.16
C LEU A 524 0.68 1.39 19.44
N LYS A 525 2.01 1.32 19.54
CA LYS A 525 2.82 1.71 20.72
C LYS A 525 2.44 0.97 22.00
N GLU A 526 1.79 -0.18 21.90
CA GLU A 526 1.51 -1.05 23.04
C GLU A 526 2.81 -1.69 23.55
N TRP A 527 3.70 -2.06 22.63
CA TRP A 527 5.02 -2.61 22.93
C TRP A 527 6.13 -1.72 22.40
N LYS A 528 7.27 -1.71 23.09
CA LYS A 528 8.43 -0.92 22.70
C LYS A 528 9.31 -1.74 21.73
N PRO A 529 9.53 -1.30 20.49
CA PRO A 529 10.41 -1.99 19.56
C PRO A 529 11.89 -1.87 19.99
N PRO A 530 12.75 -2.82 19.58
CA PRO A 530 14.19 -2.74 19.84
C PRO A 530 14.85 -1.50 19.20
N VAL A 531 14.32 -1.07 18.04
CA VAL A 531 14.76 0.13 17.31
C VAL A 531 13.60 1.12 17.21
N ALA A 532 13.85 2.40 17.48
CA ALA A 532 12.82 3.44 17.42
C ALA A 532 12.28 3.63 15.99
N LEU A 533 10.95 3.75 15.86
CA LEU A 533 10.28 3.84 14.55
C LEU A 533 10.30 5.24 13.92
N GLY A 534 10.58 6.29 14.70
CA GLY A 534 10.42 7.70 14.33
C GLY A 534 9.13 8.32 14.88
N SER A 535 8.85 9.57 14.48
CA SER A 535 7.61 10.30 14.81
C SER A 535 6.38 9.67 14.15
N ASP A 536 5.17 10.01 14.63
CA ASP A 536 3.92 9.60 13.98
C ASP A 536 3.62 10.47 12.73
N GLU A 537 4.07 11.72 12.76
CA GLU A 537 3.87 12.69 11.69
C GLU A 537 5.15 12.92 10.88
N PRO A 538 5.04 13.17 9.57
CA PRO A 538 6.18 13.55 8.74
C PRO A 538 6.73 14.91 9.17
N GLU A 539 8.06 15.05 9.20
CA GLU A 539 8.75 16.26 9.66
C GLU A 539 8.57 17.47 8.71
N GLU A 540 8.26 17.24 7.44
CA GLU A 540 8.09 18.30 6.43
C GLU A 540 6.63 18.78 6.35
N GLN A 541 6.36 19.95 6.94
CA GLN A 541 5.12 20.69 6.70
C GLN A 541 5.21 21.44 5.36
N ILE A 542 4.62 20.89 4.31
CA ILE A 542 4.48 21.59 3.03
C ILE A 542 3.55 22.80 3.26
N THR A 543 4.07 24.03 3.16
CA THR A 543 3.31 25.28 3.39
C THR A 543 2.35 25.60 2.24
N SER A 544 1.20 26.22 2.54
CA SER A 544 0.21 26.60 1.52
C SER A 544 0.76 27.64 0.53
N PRO A 545 0.42 27.55 -0.78
CA PRO A 545 0.76 28.59 -1.74
C PRO A 545 0.13 29.94 -1.36
N PRO A 546 0.89 31.06 -1.41
CA PRO A 546 0.35 32.37 -1.09
C PRO A 546 -0.74 32.79 -2.09
N GLN A 547 -1.77 33.49 -1.60
CA GLN A 547 -2.85 34.02 -2.45
C GLN A 547 -2.29 35.05 -3.45
N PRO A 548 -2.60 34.94 -4.76
CA PRO A 548 -2.20 35.96 -5.72
C PRO A 548 -2.92 37.28 -5.44
N ARG A 549 -2.25 38.38 -5.81
CA ARG A 549 -2.85 39.72 -5.77
C ARG A 549 -3.79 39.86 -6.96
N LEU A 550 -5.06 40.13 -6.68
CA LEU A 550 -6.10 40.37 -7.69
C LEU A 550 -6.13 41.86 -8.07
N THR A 551 -6.50 42.15 -9.30
CA THR A 551 -6.45 43.50 -9.91
C THR A 551 -7.76 44.25 -9.67
N LEU A 552 -8.89 43.58 -9.87
CA LEU A 552 -10.23 44.11 -9.79
C LEU A 552 -11.11 43.30 -8.81
N LEU A 553 -11.01 41.97 -8.78
CA LEU A 553 -11.75 41.12 -7.84
C LEU A 553 -11.15 41.22 -6.43
N ALA A 554 -11.95 40.89 -5.42
CA ALA A 554 -11.52 40.86 -4.02
C ALA A 554 -11.67 39.46 -3.43
N TRP A 555 -10.72 39.05 -2.59
CA TRP A 555 -10.84 37.82 -1.80
C TRP A 555 -11.98 37.92 -0.78
N CYS A 556 -12.74 36.84 -0.63
CA CYS A 556 -13.75 36.67 0.39
C CYS A 556 -13.44 35.44 1.24
N ASN A 557 -13.07 35.68 2.51
CA ASN A 557 -12.82 34.61 3.48
C ASN A 557 -14.09 34.17 4.23
N LYS A 558 -15.21 34.90 4.08
CA LYS A 558 -16.48 34.64 4.77
C LYS A 558 -17.33 33.59 4.06
N SER A 559 -17.29 33.56 2.74
CA SER A 559 -17.84 32.50 1.91
C SER A 559 -16.70 31.68 1.32
N LYS A 560 -16.73 30.37 1.54
CA LYS A 560 -15.70 29.43 1.08
C LYS A 560 -16.20 28.65 -0.12
N ALA A 561 -15.30 28.33 -1.04
CA ALA A 561 -15.55 27.39 -2.13
C ALA A 561 -15.80 25.97 -1.57
N LYS A 562 -16.30 25.05 -2.40
CA LYS A 562 -16.61 23.66 -2.00
C LYS A 562 -15.42 22.91 -1.39
N ASN A 563 -14.19 23.25 -1.79
CA ASN A 563 -12.94 22.69 -1.26
C ASN A 563 -12.42 23.41 0.00
N GLY A 564 -13.20 24.30 0.63
CA GLY A 564 -12.82 24.99 1.86
C GLY A 564 -11.85 26.16 1.68
N LEU A 565 -11.44 26.46 0.43
CA LEU A 565 -10.63 27.62 0.07
C LEU A 565 -11.44 28.93 0.09
N ALA A 566 -10.75 30.06 0.22
CA ALA A 566 -11.35 31.39 0.11
C ALA A 566 -11.97 31.59 -1.28
N SER A 567 -13.13 32.25 -1.35
CA SER A 567 -13.79 32.59 -2.62
C SER A 567 -13.39 33.98 -3.10
N VAL A 568 -13.89 34.38 -4.28
CA VAL A 568 -13.69 35.74 -4.83
C VAL A 568 -15.04 36.44 -4.97
N ARG A 569 -15.02 37.77 -4.85
CA ARG A 569 -16.21 38.62 -5.00
C ARG A 569 -15.92 39.81 -5.91
N THR A 570 -16.94 40.23 -6.64
CA THR A 570 -16.96 41.46 -7.43
C THR A 570 -17.16 42.64 -6.48
N PRO A 571 -16.29 43.66 -6.47
CA PRO A 571 -16.48 44.81 -5.60
C PRO A 571 -17.77 45.59 -5.91
N ASP A 572 -18.45 46.06 -4.87
CA ASP A 572 -19.71 46.82 -4.99
C ASP A 572 -19.60 48.05 -5.90
N LYS A 573 -18.41 48.67 -5.97
CA LYS A 573 -18.16 49.82 -6.85
C LYS A 573 -18.28 49.44 -8.34
N VAL A 574 -17.74 48.28 -8.72
CA VAL A 574 -17.80 47.77 -10.10
C VAL A 574 -19.23 47.37 -10.44
N LEU A 575 -19.93 46.72 -9.50
CA LEU A 575 -21.34 46.36 -9.68
C LEU A 575 -22.22 47.60 -9.86
N ARG A 576 -22.08 48.64 -9.03
CA ARG A 576 -22.87 49.88 -9.18
C ARG A 576 -22.62 50.61 -10.50
N GLN A 577 -21.40 50.55 -11.00
CA GLN A 577 -21.01 51.24 -12.24
C GLN A 577 -21.55 50.51 -13.48
N TRP A 578 -21.50 49.18 -13.50
CA TRP A 578 -21.67 48.40 -14.73
C TRP A 578 -22.86 47.44 -14.73
N TYR A 579 -23.35 47.01 -13.57
CA TYR A 579 -24.42 46.00 -13.48
C TYR A 579 -25.75 46.54 -14.03
N ASP A 580 -26.17 47.73 -13.63
CA ASP A 580 -27.43 48.34 -14.09
C ASP A 580 -27.21 49.40 -15.19
N HIS A 581 -26.09 49.33 -15.90
CA HIS A 581 -25.79 50.24 -17.01
C HIS A 581 -26.82 50.07 -18.14
N ALA A 582 -27.36 51.17 -18.67
CA ALA A 582 -28.49 51.14 -19.60
C ALA A 582 -28.21 50.35 -20.89
N GLU A 583 -26.99 50.46 -21.44
CA GLU A 583 -26.61 49.81 -22.69
C GLU A 583 -25.77 48.53 -22.52
N HIS A 584 -24.92 48.48 -21.48
CA HIS A 584 -23.92 47.42 -21.31
C HIS A 584 -24.20 46.51 -20.11
N GLY A 585 -25.16 46.87 -19.26
CA GLY A 585 -25.56 46.08 -18.09
C GLY A 585 -26.03 44.67 -18.44
N PRO A 586 -26.88 44.46 -19.46
CA PRO A 586 -27.29 43.11 -19.85
C PRO A 586 -26.11 42.19 -20.24
N ALA A 587 -25.11 42.72 -20.95
CA ALA A 587 -23.91 41.97 -21.34
C ALA A 587 -23.04 41.64 -20.12
N PHE A 588 -22.84 42.61 -19.22
CA PHE A 588 -22.07 42.41 -17.99
C PHE A 588 -22.75 41.44 -17.02
N LYS A 589 -24.08 41.48 -16.90
CA LYS A 589 -24.86 40.49 -16.11
C LYS A 589 -24.65 39.09 -16.66
N LYS A 590 -24.81 38.90 -17.97
CA LYS A 590 -24.58 37.62 -18.63
C LYS A 590 -23.16 37.09 -18.40
N PHE A 591 -22.15 37.95 -18.55
CA PHE A 591 -20.75 37.61 -18.28
C PHE A 591 -20.52 37.15 -16.83
N LEU A 592 -21.07 37.89 -15.85
CA LEU A 592 -20.93 37.51 -14.44
C LEU A 592 -21.67 36.20 -14.12
N ASP A 593 -22.82 35.96 -14.72
CA ASP A 593 -23.56 34.71 -14.50
C ASP A 593 -22.82 33.51 -15.10
N GLU A 594 -22.25 33.64 -16.31
CA GLU A 594 -21.36 32.62 -16.89
C GLU A 594 -20.10 32.40 -16.04
N ALA A 595 -19.54 33.46 -15.45
CA ALA A 595 -18.39 33.36 -14.55
C ALA A 595 -18.75 32.67 -13.21
N ARG A 596 -19.96 32.89 -12.68
CA ARG A 596 -20.48 32.26 -11.45
C ARG A 596 -20.77 30.77 -11.63
N GLU A 597 -21.12 30.34 -12.84
CA GLU A 597 -21.26 28.92 -13.16
C GLU A 597 -19.92 28.19 -13.13
N LYS A 598 -18.85 28.85 -13.60
CA LYS A 598 -17.51 28.26 -13.74
C LYS A 598 -16.63 28.41 -12.50
N HIS A 599 -16.80 29.49 -11.74
CA HIS A 599 -15.96 29.85 -10.60
C HIS A 599 -16.82 30.18 -9.37
N PRO A 600 -16.30 29.94 -8.14
CA PRO A 600 -16.96 30.34 -6.90
C PRO A 600 -16.88 31.86 -6.69
N LEU A 601 -17.57 32.62 -7.56
CA LEU A 601 -17.66 34.08 -7.58
C LEU A 601 -18.95 34.52 -6.89
N ASP A 602 -18.88 35.57 -6.06
CA ASP A 602 -20.04 36.21 -5.40
C ASP A 602 -20.90 35.23 -4.56
N LEU A 603 -20.25 34.24 -3.93
CA LEU A 603 -20.94 33.29 -3.08
C LEU A 603 -21.64 34.00 -1.91
N PRO A 604 -22.91 33.65 -1.60
CA PRO A 604 -23.67 34.30 -0.54
C PRO A 604 -22.97 34.13 0.82
N ASP A 605 -22.82 35.24 1.54
CA ASP A 605 -22.30 35.23 2.91
C ASP A 605 -23.20 34.34 3.78
N LYS A 606 -22.61 33.33 4.43
CA LYS A 606 -23.34 32.45 5.37
C LYS A 606 -24.10 33.23 6.46
N ALA A 607 -23.63 34.41 6.85
CA ALA A 607 -24.29 35.29 7.82
C ALA A 607 -25.61 35.91 7.29
N ARG A 608 -25.76 36.09 5.97
CA ARG A 608 -26.95 36.70 5.35
C ARG A 608 -28.08 35.68 5.12
N SER A 609 -27.74 34.40 4.95
CA SER A 609 -28.74 33.33 4.80
C SER A 609 -29.46 33.00 6.11
N GLU A 610 -28.79 33.09 7.26
CA GLU A 610 -29.45 32.88 8.57
C GLU A 610 -30.39 34.05 8.93
N SER A 611 -30.06 35.27 8.49
CA SER A 611 -30.87 36.47 8.73
C SER A 611 -32.18 36.48 7.90
N LYS A 612 -32.18 35.91 6.69
CA LYS A 612 -33.39 35.84 5.84
C LYS A 612 -34.34 34.72 6.23
N VAL A 613 -33.85 33.61 6.80
CA VAL A 613 -34.71 32.51 7.29
C VAL A 613 -35.43 32.88 8.60
N ALA A 614 -34.90 33.84 9.37
CA ALA A 614 -35.56 34.34 10.59
C ALA A 614 -36.68 35.37 10.32
N MET A 615 -36.73 36.02 9.14
CA MET A 615 -37.74 37.03 8.79
C MET A 615 -38.89 36.51 7.91
N MET A 616 -38.85 35.24 7.47
CA MET A 616 -39.95 34.60 6.75
C MET A 616 -40.34 33.29 7.44
N LYS A 617 -40.93 33.42 8.62
CA LYS A 617 -41.94 32.48 9.12
C LYS A 617 -43.14 33.31 9.59
N PRO A 618 -44.36 33.07 9.09
CA PRO A 618 -45.56 33.53 9.78
C PRO A 618 -45.70 32.87 11.15
#